data_AF-A0A2T4ZJG4-F1
#
_entry.id   AF-A0A2T4ZJG4-F1
#
_cell.length_a   1.000
_cell.length_b   1.000
_cell.length_c   1.000
_cell.angle_alpha   90.00
_cell.angle_beta   90.00
_cell.angle_gamma   90.00
#
_symmetry.space_group_name_H-M   'P 1'
#
loop_
_entity.id
_entity.type
_entity.pdbx_description
1 polymer ?
#
loop_
_entity_poly.entity_id
_entity_poly.type
_entity_poly.pdbx_seq_one_letter_code
_entity_poly.pdbx_strand_id
1 'polypeptide(L)' 'MELPGGVDGLVDTSDLYEAGMTSFGSVQLMLALEEAFDIEFPERMLNRRLFSSIASITAALEELQAEKVGA' A
#
# COMPACT_ATOMS: atom_id res chain seq x y z
N MET A 1 -12.26 1.79 -16.51
CA MET A 1 -11.34 2.92 -16.74
C MET A 1 -9.97 2.40 -16.37
N GLU A 2 -9.18 2.03 -17.37
CA GLU A 2 -7.89 1.36 -17.17
C GLU A 2 -6.77 2.41 -17.10
N LEU A 3 -5.77 2.18 -16.25
CA LEU A 3 -4.70 3.13 -15.96
C LEU A 3 -3.89 3.42 -17.25
N PRO A 4 -3.72 4.70 -17.65
CA PRO A 4 -2.99 5.07 -18.86
C PRO A 4 -1.48 4.88 -18.63
N GLY A 5 -1.01 3.67 -18.94
CA GLY A 5 0.39 3.26 -18.77
C GLY A 5 0.57 1.74 -18.75
N GLY A 6 -0.50 0.99 -18.43
CA GLY A 6 -0.41 -0.45 -18.16
C GLY A 6 0.34 -0.71 -16.86
N VAL A 7 -0.04 -1.76 -16.13
CA VAL A 7 0.72 -2.19 -14.94
C VAL A 7 2.06 -2.83 -15.31
N ASP A 8 2.25 -3.14 -16.59
CA ASP A 8 3.40 -3.87 -17.14
C ASP A 8 4.75 -3.16 -16.97
N GLY A 9 4.76 -1.85 -16.67
CA GLY A 9 5.97 -1.05 -16.43
C GLY A 9 6.20 -0.62 -14.97
N LEU A 10 5.28 -0.96 -14.07
CA LEU A 10 5.43 -0.67 -12.65
C LEU A 10 6.36 -1.72 -12.02
N VAL A 11 7.50 -1.26 -11.51
CA VAL A 11 8.34 -2.07 -10.63
C VAL A 11 7.95 -1.82 -9.18
N ASP A 12 8.35 -2.68 -8.26
CA ASP A 12 7.93 -2.58 -6.86
C ASP A 12 8.30 -1.24 -6.20
N THR A 13 9.34 -0.59 -6.71
CA THR A 13 9.85 0.71 -6.24
C THR A 13 9.27 1.91 -7.00
N SER A 14 8.40 1.70 -7.99
CA SER A 14 7.79 2.79 -8.76
C SER A 14 6.85 3.62 -7.90
N ASP A 15 6.84 4.94 -8.13
CA ASP A 15 5.88 5.83 -7.47
C ASP A 15 4.48 5.62 -8.05
N LEU A 16 3.60 5.02 -7.27
CA LEU A 16 2.23 4.74 -7.63
C LEU A 16 1.44 6.02 -7.89
N TYR A 17 1.73 7.13 -7.20
CA TYR A 17 1.08 8.41 -7.45
C TYR A 17 1.45 8.97 -8.82
N GLU A 18 2.71 8.83 -9.24
CA GLU A 18 3.13 9.20 -10.59
C GLU A 18 2.50 8.29 -11.65
N ALA A 19 2.23 7.03 -11.31
CA ALA A 19 1.51 6.09 -12.17
C ALA A 19 -0.03 6.27 -12.17
N GLY A 20 -0.55 7.29 -11.47
CA GLY A 20 -1.97 7.63 -11.47
C GLY A 20 -2.76 7.16 -10.24
N MET A 21 -2.10 6.71 -9.18
CA MET A 21 -2.73 6.46 -7.89
C MET A 21 -3.30 7.76 -7.33
N THR A 22 -4.56 7.71 -6.90
CA THR A 22 -5.26 8.86 -6.30
C THR A 22 -5.33 8.68 -4.79
N SER A 23 -5.56 9.78 -4.06
CA SER A 23 -5.77 9.72 -2.60
C SER A 23 -6.91 8.78 -2.22
N PHE A 24 -7.98 8.74 -3.01
CA PHE A 24 -9.10 7.82 -2.80
C PHE A 24 -8.70 6.36 -3.09
N GLY A 25 -7.88 6.14 -4.12
CA GLY A 25 -7.29 4.82 -4.42
C GLY A 25 -6.43 4.30 -3.27
N SER A 26 -5.58 5.14 -2.67
CA SER A 26 -4.76 4.73 -1.52
C SER A 26 -5.59 4.35 -0.28
N VAL A 27 -6.71 5.04 -0.04
CA VAL A 27 -7.62 4.68 1.08
C VAL A 27 -8.33 3.36 0.81
N GLN A 28 -8.84 3.15 -0.42
CA GLN A 28 -9.44 1.86 -0.77
C GLN A 28 -8.43 0.71 -0.70
N LEU A 29 -7.19 0.96 -1.12
CA LEU A 29 -6.11 -0.02 -1.03
C LEU A 29 -5.79 -0.37 0.42
N MET A 30 -5.70 0.63 1.30
CA MET A 30 -5.52 0.41 2.74
C MET A 30 -6.61 -0.50 3.31
N LEU A 31 -7.89 -0.16 3.10
CA LEU A 31 -9.01 -0.94 3.61
C LEU A 31 -9.01 -2.38 3.07
N ALA A 32 -8.70 -2.55 1.79
CA ALA A 32 -8.59 -3.87 1.17
C ALA A 32 -7.44 -4.70 1.76
N LEU A 33 -6.32 -4.07 2.11
CA LEU A 33 -5.18 -4.74 2.75
C LEU A 33 -5.51 -5.13 4.21
N GLU A 34 -6.17 -4.24 4.95
CA GLU A 34 -6.64 -4.53 6.31
C GLU A 34 -7.57 -5.74 6.33
N GLU A 35 -8.54 -5.78 5.41
CA GLU A 35 -9.47 -6.92 5.27
C GLU A 35 -8.75 -8.19 4.81
N ALA A 36 -7.86 -8.11 3.81
CA ALA A 36 -7.20 -9.28 3.23
C ALA A 36 -6.20 -9.96 4.17
N PHE A 37 -5.50 -9.18 5.01
CA PHE A 37 -4.48 -9.68 5.94
C PHE A 37 -4.95 -9.72 7.39
N ASP A 38 -6.19 -9.29 7.67
CA ASP A 38 -6.74 -9.17 9.02
C ASP A 38 -5.84 -8.29 9.92
N ILE A 39 -5.39 -7.16 9.39
CA ILE A 39 -4.50 -6.20 10.09
C ILE A 39 -5.17 -4.83 10.20
N GLU A 40 -4.61 -3.95 11.03
CA GLU A 40 -5.04 -2.55 11.14
C GLU A 40 -3.82 -1.64 11.01
N PHE A 41 -3.87 -0.66 10.10
CA PHE A 41 -2.77 0.29 9.92
C PHE A 41 -2.88 1.41 10.97
N PRO A 42 -1.88 1.57 11.85
CA PRO A 42 -1.89 2.64 12.84
C PRO A 42 -1.70 4.01 12.17
N GLU A 43 -2.32 5.07 12.72
CA GLU A 43 -2.24 6.43 12.18
C GLU A 43 -0.79 6.90 11.93
N ARG A 44 0.16 6.46 12.76
CA ARG A 44 1.59 6.77 12.61
C ARG A 44 2.18 6.31 11.26
N MET A 45 1.62 5.24 10.68
CA MET A 45 2.05 4.65 9.41
C MET A 45 1.28 5.21 8.22
N LEU A 46 0.09 5.79 8.43
CA LEU A 46 -0.78 6.35 7.39
C LEU A 46 -0.24 7.65 6.80
N ASN A 47 0.83 7.54 6.02
CA ASN A 47 1.46 8.65 5.34
C ASN A 47 1.58 8.38 3.83
N ARG A 48 1.81 9.44 3.04
CA ARG A 48 1.94 9.34 1.59
C ARG A 48 3.04 8.37 1.15
N ARG A 49 4.11 8.22 1.94
CA ARG A 49 5.25 7.34 1.61
C ARG A 49 4.93 5.85 1.79
N LEU A 50 3.99 5.52 2.67
CA LEU A 50 3.50 4.15 2.84
C LEU A 50 2.85 3.63 1.56
N PHE A 51 1.97 4.44 0.97
CA PHE A 51 1.21 4.07 -0.24
C PHE A 51 1.88 4.52 -1.54
N SER A 52 3.13 5.01 -1.48
CA SER A 52 3.81 5.51 -2.68
C SER A 52 4.38 4.40 -3.55
N SER A 53 4.61 3.19 -3.05
CA SER A 53 5.19 2.10 -3.83
C SER A 53 4.75 0.74 -3.28
N ILE A 54 4.80 -0.30 -4.11
CA ILE A 54 4.49 -1.67 -3.66
C ILE A 54 5.49 -2.10 -2.58
N ALA A 55 6.78 -1.79 -2.75
CA ALA A 55 7.82 -2.10 -1.78
C ALA A 55 7.56 -1.46 -0.40
N SER A 56 7.11 -0.21 -0.36
CA SER A 56 6.71 0.47 0.89
C SER A 56 5.54 -0.25 1.57
N ILE A 57 4.53 -0.65 0.79
CA ILE A 57 3.35 -1.36 1.30
C ILE A 57 3.77 -2.72 1.85
N THR A 58 4.55 -3.50 1.10
CA THR A 58 5.05 -4.81 1.53
C THR A 58 5.84 -4.71 2.82
N ALA A 59 6.77 -3.75 2.93
CA ALA A 59 7.55 -3.58 4.16
C ALA A 59 6.67 -3.27 5.39
N ALA A 60 5.62 -2.47 5.21
CA ALA A 60 4.69 -2.18 6.29
C ALA A 60 3.80 -3.39 6.65
N LEU A 61 3.37 -4.18 5.65
CA LEU A 61 2.64 -5.42 5.90
C LEU A 61 3.50 -6.43 6.68
N GLU A 62 4.79 -6.52 6.36
CA GLU A 62 5.75 -7.37 7.09
C GLU A 62 5.93 -6.89 8.54
N GLU A 63 6.07 -5.58 8.76
CA GLU A 63 6.13 -4.99 10.10
C GLU A 63 4.87 -5.31 10.91
N LEU A 64 3.68 -5.06 10.35
CA LEU A 64 2.41 -5.29 11.04
C LEU A 64 2.15 -6.76 11.32
N GLN A 65 2.50 -7.67 10.40
CA GLN A 65 2.40 -9.11 10.65
C GLN A 65 3.37 -9.58 11.73
N ALA A 66 4.59 -9.04 11.76
CA ALA A 66 5.55 -9.36 12.81
C ALA A 66 5.06 -8.89 14.19
N GLU A 67 4.48 -7.69 14.27
CA GLU A 67 3.83 -7.19 15.50
C GLU A 67 2.67 -8.09 15.95
N LYS A 68 1.83 -8.54 15.01
CA LYS A 68 0.68 -9.42 15.30
C LYS A 68 1.07 -10.82 15.78
N VAL A 69 2.13 -11.41 15.25
CA VAL A 69 2.61 -12.76 15.66
C VAL A 69 3.36 -12.72 17.00
N GLY A 70 3.93 -11.56 17.36
CA GLY A 70 4.63 -11.37 18.64
C GLY A 70 3.75 -11.06 19.85
N ALA A 71 2.45 -10.80 19.64
CA ALA A 71 1.45 -10.49 20.66
C ALA A 71 0.64 -11.72 21.10
#